data_AF-A0ABD5SFL8-F1
#
_entry.id   AF-A0ABD5SFL8-F1
#
_cell.length_a   1.000
_cell.length_b   1.000
_cell.length_c   1.000
_cell.angle_alpha   90.00
_cell.angle_beta   90.00
_cell.angle_gamma   90.00
#
_symmetry.space_group_name_H-M   'P 1'
#
loop_
_entity.id
_entity.type
_entity.pdbx_description
1 polymer ?
#
loop_
_entity_poly.entity_id
_entity_poly.type
_entity_poly.pdbx_seq_one_letter_code
_entity_poly.pdbx_strand_id
1 'polypeptide(L)' 'MSNHVNIEVPDDEQYERIKRVKNEHGLTWRGMLIHAADDLETPAEE' A
#
# COMPACT_ATOMS: atom_id res chain seq x y z
N MET A 1 -18.76 11.16 4.22
CA MET A 1 -17.60 11.99 4.63
C MET A 1 -16.37 11.40 3.98
N SER A 2 -15.47 12.21 3.46
CA SER A 2 -14.24 11.75 2.80
C SER A 2 -13.04 12.05 3.70
N ASN A 3 -12.21 11.04 3.97
CA ASN A 3 -10.97 11.20 4.72
C ASN A 3 -9.79 11.25 3.74
N HIS A 4 -8.83 12.14 3.99
CA HIS A 4 -7.63 12.27 3.17
C HIS A 4 -6.43 11.65 3.91
N VAL A 5 -5.61 10.90 3.18
CA VAL A 5 -4.36 10.32 3.69
C VAL A 5 -3.23 10.81 2.81
N ASN A 6 -2.22 11.41 3.43
CA ASN A 6 -0.96 11.79 2.79
C ASN A 6 0.15 10.89 3.33
N ILE A 7 1.01 10.39 2.44
CA ILE A 7 2.06 9.44 2.77
C ILE A 7 3.38 10.05 2.30
N GLU A 8 4.25 10.35 3.26
CA GLU A 8 5.62 10.75 2.97
C GLU A 8 6.50 9.51 2.93
N VAL A 9 7.17 9.29 1.80
CA VAL A 9 8.17 8.23 1.64
C VAL A 9 9.53 8.92 1.57
N PRO A 10 10.42 8.73 2.56
CA PRO A 10 11.65 9.51 2.68
C PRO A 10 12.73 9.14 1.67
N ASP A 11 12.56 8.02 0.97
CA ASP A 11 13.57 7.42 0.11
C ASP A 11 12.98 7.09 -1.28
N ASP A 12 13.69 7.50 -2.33
CA ASP A 12 13.26 7.32 -3.72
C ASP A 12 13.21 5.85 -4.13
N GLU A 13 14.12 5.00 -3.62
CA GLU A 13 14.12 3.57 -3.93
C GLU A 13 12.89 2.89 -3.32
N GLN A 14 12.52 3.25 -2.09
CA GLN A 14 11.28 2.79 -1.46
C GLN A 14 10.05 3.26 -2.25
N TYR A 15 10.02 4.52 -2.67
CA TYR A 15 8.90 5.03 -3.46
C TYR A 15 8.75 4.27 -4.78
N GLU A 16 9.85 4.09 -5.54
CA GLU A 16 9.82 3.36 -6.80
C GLU A 16 9.48 1.88 -6.62
N ARG A 17 9.95 1.24 -5.53
CA ARG A 17 9.56 -0.13 -5.19
C ARG A 17 8.05 -0.25 -4.97
N ILE A 18 7.47 0.61 -4.14
CA ILE A 18 6.03 0.55 -3.81
C ILE A 18 5.20 0.89 -5.06
N LYS A 19 5.63 1.87 -5.86
CA LYS A 19 5.01 2.23 -7.14
C LYS A 19 5.05 1.06 -8.14
N ARG A 20 6.16 0.32 -8.22
CA ARG A 20 6.30 -0.86 -9.08
C ARG A 20 5.33 -1.96 -8.66
N VAL A 21 5.32 -2.35 -7.38
CA VAL A 21 4.42 -3.38 -6.85
C VAL A 21 2.96 -3.01 -7.12
N LYS A 22 2.58 -1.76 -6.81
CA LYS A 22 1.24 -1.25 -7.10
C LYS A 22 0.86 -1.41 -8.57
N ASN A 23 1.77 -1.07 -9.50
CA ASN A 23 1.51 -1.17 -10.93
C ASN A 23 1.46 -2.64 -11.42
N GLU A 24 2.35 -3.50 -10.94
CA GLU A 24 2.39 -4.94 -11.28
C GLU A 24 1.07 -5.64 -10.92
N HIS A 25 0.45 -5.25 -9.80
CA HIS A 25 -0.84 -5.78 -9.36
C HIS A 25 -2.05 -4.99 -9.89
N GLY A 26 -1.86 -3.98 -10.74
CA GLY A 26 -2.95 -3.17 -11.31
C GLY A 26 -3.71 -2.33 -10.28
N LEU A 27 -3.09 -2.00 -9.14
CA LEU A 27 -3.73 -1.34 -8.02
C LEU A 27 -3.66 0.19 -8.12
N THR A 28 -4.58 0.84 -7.40
CA THR A 28 -4.42 2.25 -7.01
C THR A 28 -3.66 2.32 -5.68
N TRP A 29 -3.14 3.49 -5.31
CA TRP A 29 -2.50 3.67 -3.99
C TRP A 29 -3.45 3.32 -2.84
N ARG A 30 -4.72 3.74 -2.93
CA ARG A 30 -5.77 3.33 -2.00
C ARG A 30 -5.94 1.80 -1.99
N GLY A 31 -6.04 1.17 -3.15
CA GLY A 31 -6.21 -0.27 -3.26
C GLY A 31 -5.07 -1.05 -2.61
N MET A 32 -3.82 -0.59 -2.82
CA MET A 32 -2.65 -1.18 -2.18
C MET A 32 -2.68 -1.04 -0.64
N LEU A 33 -3.08 0.12 -0.11
CA LEU A 33 -3.17 0.32 1.34
C LEU A 33 -4.26 -0.53 1.99
N ILE A 34 -5.41 -0.69 1.32
CA ILE A 34 -6.48 -1.57 1.80
C ILE A 34 -6.01 -3.03 1.79
N HIS A 35 -5.38 -3.47 0.70
CA HIS A 35 -4.88 -4.84 0.60
C HIS A 35 -3.84 -5.16 1.70
N ALA A 36 -2.93 -4.23 1.96
CA ALA A 36 -1.96 -4.37 3.05
C ALA A 36 -2.62 -4.35 4.44
N ALA A 37 -3.70 -3.59 4.64
CA ALA A 37 -4.45 -3.60 5.89
C ALA A 37 -5.16 -4.95 6.10
N ASP A 38 -5.82 -5.47 5.07
CA ASP A 38 -6.50 -6.78 5.12
C ASP A 38 -5.50 -7.91 5.44
N ASP A 39 -4.31 -7.88 4.83
CA ASP A 39 -3.22 -8.82 5.10
C ASP A 39 -2.72 -8.74 6.56
N LEU A 40 -2.66 -7.53 7.14
CA LEU A 40 -2.25 -7.32 8.54
C LEU A 40 -3.33 -7.72 9.55
N GLU A 41 -4.61 -7.63 9.18
CA GLU A 41 -5.74 -8.06 10.00
C GLU A 41 -5.95 -9.57 9.95
N THR A 42 -5.43 -10.24 8.92
CA THR A 42 -5.46 -11.69 8.82
C THR A 42 -4.44 -12.25 9.83
N PRO A 43 -4.88 -12.91 10.92
CA PRO A 43 -3.94 -13.51 11.86
C PRO A 43 -3.09 -14.52 11.10
N ALA A 44 -1.77 -14.41 11.23
CA ALA A 44 -0.86 -15.38 10.64
C ALA A 44 -1.27 -16.78 11.12
N GLU A 45 -1.73 -17.62 10.20
CA GLU A 45 -1.95 -19.03 10.51
C GLU A 45 -0.57 -19.62 10.85
N GLU A 46 -0.39 -19.99 12.12
CA GLU A 46 0.81 -20.68 12.64
C GLU A 46 0.95 -22.10 12.06
#